data_AF-A0A7S0AJ50-F1
#
_entry.id   AF-A0A7S0AJ50-F1
#
_cell.length_a   1.000
_cell.length_b   1.000
_cell.length_c   1.000
_cell.angle_alpha   90.00
_cell.angle_beta   90.00
_cell.angle_gamma   90.00
#
_symmetry.space_group_name_H-M   'P 1'
#
loop_
_entity.id
_entity.type
_entity.pdbx_description
1 polymer ?
#
loop_
_entity_poly.entity_id
_entity_poly.type
_entity_poly.pdbx_seq_one_letter_code
_entity_poly.pdbx_strand_id
1 'polypeptide(L)'
;LAGDVLGCFMSIPWIRSGRYQRDGQSFVFKLKKPRPVGSSLSPDELAAIEGDVAVYKWTGANEMCQLVASDKIAVGGGLPSGAGGDGFGFVISNSFSSGSSSPCKTYDNPCLVSDPEGGAFEIANIELWALTPFLFEADAERSERSQHKVARDILQKNDIYGNSPSSQSPWSQFL
;
A
#
# COMPACT_ATOMS: atom_id res chain seq x y z
N LEU A 1 -16.94 4.77 -10.24
CA LEU A 1 -15.67 4.07 -9.93
C LEU A 1 -15.32 3.17 -11.11
N ALA A 2 -14.11 3.26 -11.66
CA ALA A 2 -13.69 2.56 -12.89
C ALA A 2 -13.39 1.07 -12.69
N GLY A 3 -13.28 0.59 -11.44
CA GLY A 3 -13.00 -0.81 -11.11
C GLY A 3 -11.53 -1.20 -11.19
N ASP A 4 -10.62 -0.24 -11.41
CA ASP A 4 -9.18 -0.49 -11.34
C ASP A 4 -8.77 -1.09 -9.99
N VAL A 5 -7.83 -2.02 -10.04
CA VAL A 5 -7.21 -2.62 -8.86
C VAL A 5 -5.72 -2.58 -9.06
N LEU A 6 -5.04 -1.91 -8.13
CA LEU A 6 -3.60 -1.79 -8.05
C LEU A 6 -3.16 -2.02 -6.62
N GLY A 7 -1.88 -2.30 -6.44
CA GLY A 7 -1.31 -2.45 -5.12
C GLY A 7 0.19 -2.65 -5.16
N CYS A 8 0.72 -3.04 -4.01
CA CYS A 8 2.12 -3.38 -3.85
C CYS A 8 2.29 -4.53 -2.88
N PHE A 9 3.45 -5.16 -2.97
CA PHE A 9 3.99 -6.00 -1.91
C PHE A 9 5.18 -5.29 -1.28
N MET A 10 5.20 -5.25 0.04
CA MET A 10 6.33 -4.78 0.85
C MET A 10 6.74 -5.89 1.83
N SER A 11 8.04 -6.18 1.87
CA SER A 11 8.67 -7.10 2.82
C SER A 11 9.03 -6.45 4.16
N ILE A 12 8.92 -5.11 4.23
CA ILE A 12 9.17 -4.33 5.43
C ILE A 12 7.90 -3.62 5.91
N PRO A 13 7.75 -3.36 7.23
CA PRO A 13 6.60 -2.63 7.76
C PRO A 13 6.53 -1.18 7.25
N TRP A 14 5.30 -0.66 7.15
CA TRP A 14 5.06 0.75 6.91
C TRP A 14 5.30 1.56 8.18
N ILE A 15 6.32 2.43 8.16
CA ILE A 15 6.70 3.23 9.32
C ILE A 15 6.78 4.69 8.91
N ARG A 16 6.05 5.53 9.64
CA ARG A 16 6.11 7.00 9.50
C ARG A 16 7.49 7.54 9.83
N SER A 17 8.26 7.83 8.79
CA SER A 17 9.63 8.38 8.90
C SER A 17 9.82 9.69 8.15
N GLY A 18 8.91 10.03 7.22
CA GLY A 18 9.09 11.14 6.28
C GLY A 18 10.26 10.93 5.31
N ARG A 19 10.81 9.71 5.24
CA ARG A 19 11.94 9.34 4.38
C ARG A 19 11.59 8.09 3.60
N TYR A 20 12.17 7.96 2.41
CA TYR A 20 12.08 6.71 1.67
C TYR A 20 12.75 5.58 2.44
N GLN A 21 12.13 4.41 2.36
CA GLN A 21 12.72 3.16 2.82
C GLN A 21 12.93 2.24 1.63
N ARG A 22 14.06 1.57 1.66
CA ARG A 22 14.44 0.56 0.68
C ARG A 22 13.77 -0.76 1.01
N ASP A 23 13.21 -1.39 -0.01
CA ASP A 23 12.73 -2.75 0.08
C ASP A 23 13.14 -3.54 -1.18
N GLY A 24 14.13 -4.41 -1.02
CA GLY A 24 14.70 -5.15 -2.13
C GLY A 24 13.81 -6.23 -2.73
N GLN A 25 12.73 -6.59 -2.05
CA GLN A 25 11.78 -7.62 -2.47
C GLN A 25 10.44 -7.02 -2.91
N SER A 26 10.30 -5.69 -2.83
CA SER A 26 9.08 -4.99 -3.20
C SER A 26 8.77 -5.05 -4.69
N PHE A 27 7.48 -4.96 -4.99
CA PHE A 27 6.97 -4.79 -6.34
C PHE A 27 5.62 -4.08 -6.30
N VAL A 28 5.26 -3.42 -7.40
CA VAL A 28 3.89 -2.92 -7.63
C VAL A 28 3.17 -3.81 -8.62
N PHE A 29 1.85 -3.80 -8.56
CA PHE A 29 1.03 -4.55 -9.49
C PHE A 29 -0.25 -3.80 -9.86
N LYS A 30 -0.85 -4.18 -11.00
CA LYS A 30 -2.21 -3.84 -11.38
C LYS A 30 -2.90 -5.02 -12.03
N LEU A 31 -4.22 -5.11 -11.92
CA LEU A 31 -4.98 -5.95 -12.83
C LEU A 31 -4.83 -5.41 -14.24
N LYS A 32 -4.68 -6.32 -15.22
CA LYS A 32 -4.60 -5.93 -16.63
C LYS A 32 -5.94 -5.42 -17.16
N LYS A 33 -7.03 -5.83 -16.53
CA LYS A 33 -8.40 -5.39 -16.84
C LYS A 33 -9.08 -4.90 -15.55
N PRO A 34 -9.79 -3.76 -15.58
CA PRO A 34 -10.59 -3.32 -14.45
C PRO A 34 -11.67 -4.35 -14.10
N ARG A 35 -12.08 -4.40 -12.82
CA ARG A 35 -13.24 -5.17 -12.40
C ARG A 35 -14.50 -4.65 -13.09
N PRO A 36 -15.29 -5.52 -13.73
CA PRO A 36 -16.52 -5.10 -14.38
C PRO A 36 -17.60 -4.78 -13.33
N VAL A 37 -17.81 -3.48 -13.10
CA VAL A 37 -18.78 -2.97 -12.13
C VAL A 37 -20.21 -3.27 -12.58
N GLY A 38 -21.00 -3.89 -11.71
CA GLY A 38 -22.42 -4.19 -11.99
C GLY A 38 -22.65 -5.36 -12.96
N SER A 39 -21.62 -6.15 -13.26
CA SER A 39 -21.73 -7.34 -14.10
C SER A 39 -22.16 -8.57 -13.29
N SER A 40 -22.94 -9.46 -13.91
CA SER A 40 -23.35 -10.75 -13.34
C SER A 40 -22.37 -11.87 -13.70
N LEU A 41 -21.06 -11.63 -13.56
CA LEU A 41 -20.06 -12.66 -13.83
C LEU A 41 -20.19 -13.81 -12.83
N SER A 42 -19.94 -15.01 -13.32
CA SER A 42 -19.74 -16.16 -12.44
C SER A 42 -18.44 -16.02 -11.63
N PRO A 43 -18.30 -16.71 -10.49
CA PRO A 43 -17.07 -16.69 -9.69
C PRO A 43 -15.81 -17.05 -10.49
N ASP A 44 -15.90 -18.01 -11.41
CA ASP A 44 -14.77 -18.45 -12.23
C ASP A 44 -14.33 -17.39 -13.24
N GLU A 45 -15.28 -16.67 -13.84
CA GLU A 45 -14.99 -15.55 -14.75
C GLU A 45 -14.35 -14.38 -14.00
N LEU A 46 -14.84 -14.07 -12.78
CA LEU A 46 -14.23 -13.04 -11.95
C LEU A 46 -12.82 -13.42 -11.54
N ALA A 47 -12.60 -14.67 -11.13
CA ALA A 47 -11.27 -15.18 -10.78
C ALA A 47 -10.30 -15.15 -11.97
N ALA A 48 -10.77 -15.43 -13.18
CA ALA A 48 -9.96 -15.34 -14.39
C ALA A 48 -9.52 -13.90 -14.70
N ILE A 49 -10.37 -12.91 -14.43
CA ILE A 49 -10.04 -11.48 -14.56
C ILE A 49 -9.06 -11.05 -13.46
N GLU A 50 -9.37 -11.38 -12.20
CA GLU A 50 -8.55 -11.00 -11.05
C GLU A 50 -7.19 -11.73 -11.00
N GLY A 51 -7.08 -12.89 -11.66
CA GLY A 51 -5.83 -13.62 -11.83
C GLY A 51 -4.91 -13.05 -12.92
N ASP A 52 -5.39 -12.18 -13.80
CA ASP A 52 -4.58 -11.59 -14.87
C ASP A 52 -3.93 -10.27 -14.41
N VAL A 53 -2.77 -10.41 -13.77
CA VAL A 53 -2.05 -9.32 -13.11
C VAL A 53 -0.78 -8.94 -13.89
N ALA A 54 -0.50 -7.65 -14.00
CA ALA A 54 0.81 -7.13 -14.40
C ALA A 54 1.63 -6.81 -13.14
N VAL A 55 2.85 -7.36 -13.05
CA VAL A 55 3.75 -7.21 -11.89
C VAL A 55 5.03 -6.50 -12.31
N TYR A 56 5.40 -5.44 -11.60
CA TYR A 56 6.57 -4.60 -11.86
C TYR A 56 7.51 -4.67 -10.66
N LYS A 57 8.62 -5.40 -10.83
CA LYS A 57 9.59 -5.67 -9.78
C LYS A 57 10.52 -4.49 -9.57
N TRP A 58 11.11 -4.39 -8.38
CA TRP A 58 12.14 -3.40 -8.12
C TRP A 58 13.29 -3.52 -9.13
N THR A 59 13.61 -2.41 -9.79
CA THR A 59 14.63 -2.34 -10.85
C THR A 59 16.06 -2.29 -10.32
N GLY A 60 16.23 -1.97 -9.03
CA GLY A 60 17.53 -1.64 -8.44
C GLY A 60 18.06 -0.25 -8.81
N ALA A 61 17.31 0.56 -9.58
CA ALA A 61 17.79 1.85 -10.08
C ALA A 61 17.83 2.97 -9.02
N ASN A 62 17.11 2.81 -7.91
CA ASN A 62 17.11 3.67 -6.73
C ASN A 62 16.51 2.94 -5.51
N GLU A 63 16.56 3.55 -4.33
CA GLU A 63 16.06 2.96 -3.07
C GLU A 63 14.70 3.51 -2.61
N MET A 64 13.97 4.19 -3.49
CA MET A 64 12.72 4.91 -3.18
C MET A 64 11.48 3.99 -3.20
N CYS A 65 11.47 2.89 -2.42
CA CYS A 65 10.43 1.86 -2.50
C CYS A 65 9.14 2.27 -1.78
N GLN A 66 9.22 2.71 -0.53
CA GLN A 66 8.06 3.17 0.24
C GLN A 66 8.35 4.46 1.01
N LEU A 67 7.33 5.31 1.17
CA LEU A 67 7.39 6.56 1.94
C LEU A 67 6.07 6.75 2.71
N VAL A 68 6.16 6.88 4.03
CA VAL A 68 5.04 7.31 4.88
C VAL A 68 5.35 8.70 5.43
N ALA A 69 4.53 9.67 5.05
CA ALA A 69 4.59 11.06 5.51
C ALA A 69 3.31 11.43 6.27
N SER A 70 3.23 12.66 6.78
CA SER A 70 2.04 13.14 7.51
C SER A 70 0.78 13.27 6.64
N ASP A 71 0.97 13.44 5.35
CA ASP A 71 -0.05 13.80 4.37
C ASP A 71 -0.32 12.71 3.34
N LYS A 72 0.49 11.64 3.32
CA LYS A 72 0.40 10.58 2.30
C LYS A 72 1.16 9.30 2.66
N ILE A 73 0.78 8.25 1.96
CA ILE A 73 1.51 6.99 1.81
C ILE A 73 1.85 6.82 0.34
N ALA A 74 3.12 6.61 -0.01
CA ALA A 74 3.56 6.52 -1.39
C ALA A 74 4.47 5.30 -1.65
N VAL A 75 4.38 4.77 -2.86
CA VAL A 75 5.11 3.60 -3.35
C VAL A 75 5.81 3.90 -4.66
N GLY A 76 7.10 3.57 -4.71
CA GLY A 76 7.96 3.78 -5.87
C GLY A 76 8.23 5.26 -6.08
N GLY A 77 9.45 5.63 -6.42
CA GLY A 77 9.84 7.02 -6.59
C GLY A 77 10.72 7.25 -7.80
N GLY A 78 10.92 8.53 -8.08
CA GLY A 78 11.77 9.00 -9.16
C GLY A 78 11.02 9.08 -10.47
N LEU A 79 10.95 10.28 -11.02
CA LEU A 79 10.34 10.55 -12.31
C LEU A 79 11.25 10.08 -13.45
N PRO A 80 10.82 9.16 -14.34
CA PRO A 80 11.57 8.83 -15.54
C PRO A 80 11.77 10.08 -16.42
N SER A 81 12.91 10.17 -17.10
CA SER A 81 13.18 11.30 -17.99
C SER A 81 12.11 11.43 -19.07
N GLY A 82 11.48 12.60 -19.17
CA GLY A 82 10.42 12.87 -20.15
C GLY A 82 9.03 12.34 -19.77
N ALA A 83 8.87 11.72 -18.59
CA ALA A 83 7.56 11.38 -18.04
C ALA A 83 6.92 12.60 -17.36
N GLY A 84 5.60 12.72 -17.47
CA GLY A 84 4.80 13.62 -16.64
C GLY A 84 4.35 12.95 -15.34
N GLY A 85 3.85 13.74 -14.39
CA GLY A 85 3.34 13.27 -13.10
C GLY A 85 4.29 13.50 -11.93
N ASP A 86 3.98 12.87 -10.80
CA ASP A 86 4.70 13.03 -9.52
C ASP A 86 5.89 12.07 -9.37
N GLY A 87 6.00 11.07 -10.24
CA GLY A 87 7.05 10.06 -10.21
C GLY A 87 6.83 8.99 -9.14
N PHE A 88 5.62 8.88 -8.60
CA PHE A 88 5.23 7.78 -7.70
C PHE A 88 4.54 6.66 -8.48
N GLY A 89 4.94 5.41 -8.21
CA GLY A 89 4.22 4.25 -8.73
C GLY A 89 2.74 4.32 -8.34
N PHE A 90 2.46 4.62 -7.07
CA PHE A 90 1.23 5.27 -6.65
C PHE A 90 1.39 5.99 -5.31
N VAL A 91 0.47 6.90 -5.02
CA VAL A 91 0.37 7.61 -3.75
C VAL A 91 -1.08 7.70 -3.32
N ILE A 92 -1.31 7.55 -2.01
CA ILE A 92 -2.61 7.68 -1.35
C ILE A 92 -2.54 8.87 -0.40
N SER A 93 -3.56 9.73 -0.46
CA SER A 93 -3.68 10.88 0.44
C SER A 93 -4.02 10.45 1.86
N ASN A 94 -3.75 11.31 2.85
CA ASN A 94 -4.03 11.03 4.26
C ASN A 94 -5.52 10.81 4.61
N SER A 95 -6.45 11.18 3.72
CA SER A 95 -7.87 10.91 3.89
C SER A 95 -8.26 9.50 3.43
N PHE A 96 -7.34 8.76 2.80
CA PHE A 96 -7.58 7.43 2.20
C PHE A 96 -8.76 7.40 1.21
N SER A 97 -9.16 8.57 0.69
CA SER A 97 -10.28 8.70 -0.25
C SER A 97 -9.82 8.89 -1.69
N SER A 98 -8.56 9.23 -1.89
CA SER A 98 -8.00 9.54 -3.21
C SER A 98 -6.51 9.22 -3.29
N GLY A 99 -6.04 9.11 -4.52
CA GLY A 99 -4.63 8.92 -4.81
C GLY A 99 -4.28 9.30 -6.25
N SER A 100 -3.02 9.10 -6.61
CA SER A 100 -2.52 9.20 -7.97
C SER A 100 -1.53 8.09 -8.28
N SER A 101 -1.37 7.76 -9.55
CA SER A 101 -0.36 6.84 -10.06
C SER A 101 0.32 7.45 -11.26
N SER A 102 1.64 7.30 -11.35
CA SER A 102 2.42 7.73 -12.50
C SER A 102 3.55 6.73 -12.80
N PRO A 103 4.20 6.85 -13.96
CA PRO A 103 5.41 6.09 -14.21
C PRO A 103 6.50 6.44 -13.20
N CYS A 104 7.17 5.42 -12.64
CA CYS A 104 8.28 5.63 -11.70
C CYS A 104 9.52 4.81 -12.06
N LYS A 105 10.70 5.34 -11.70
CA LYS A 105 11.99 4.71 -11.97
C LYS A 105 12.26 3.49 -11.08
N THR A 106 11.68 3.45 -9.87
CA THR A 106 11.88 2.35 -8.91
C THR A 106 11.40 1.00 -9.44
N TYR A 107 10.28 0.99 -10.17
CA TYR A 107 9.67 -0.23 -10.69
C TYR A 107 9.57 -0.28 -12.22
N ASP A 108 9.88 0.81 -12.92
CA ASP A 108 9.69 0.97 -14.37
C ASP A 108 8.25 0.60 -14.80
N ASN A 109 7.29 0.93 -13.94
CA ASN A 109 5.87 0.72 -14.21
C ASN A 109 5.31 1.87 -15.05
N PRO A 110 4.28 1.63 -15.87
CA PRO A 110 3.44 2.70 -16.41
C PRO A 110 2.49 3.24 -15.33
N CYS A 111 1.65 4.22 -15.68
CA CYS A 111 0.49 4.56 -14.84
C CYS A 111 -0.34 3.30 -14.54
N LEU A 112 -0.64 3.07 -13.27
CA LEU A 112 -1.28 1.84 -12.81
C LEU A 112 -2.80 1.86 -12.97
N VAL A 113 -3.42 3.02 -13.20
CA VAL A 113 -4.86 3.17 -13.48
C VAL A 113 -5.13 3.27 -14.97
N SER A 114 -6.34 2.93 -15.39
CA SER A 114 -6.71 2.81 -16.80
C SER A 114 -7.22 4.13 -17.42
N ASP A 115 -7.61 5.10 -16.59
CA ASP A 115 -8.19 6.38 -17.02
C ASP A 115 -7.29 7.58 -16.60
N PRO A 116 -6.70 8.35 -17.54
CA PRO A 116 -5.45 9.06 -17.31
C PRO A 116 -5.57 10.60 -17.25
N GLU A 117 -6.65 11.19 -16.70
CA GLU A 117 -6.56 12.60 -16.31
C GLU A 117 -5.60 12.73 -15.11
N GLY A 118 -4.30 12.80 -15.42
CA GLY A 118 -3.22 12.92 -14.45
C GLY A 118 -2.93 11.67 -13.62
N GLY A 119 -3.58 10.53 -13.91
CA GLY A 119 -3.43 9.29 -13.14
C GLY A 119 -4.08 9.36 -11.75
N ALA A 120 -4.95 10.34 -11.51
CA ALA A 120 -5.70 10.48 -10.27
C ALA A 120 -6.78 9.39 -10.17
N PHE A 121 -7.10 8.97 -8.94
CA PHE A 121 -8.16 8.01 -8.67
C PHE A 121 -8.84 8.27 -7.31
N GLU A 122 -10.10 7.86 -7.23
CA GLU A 122 -10.83 7.74 -5.96
C GLU A 122 -10.76 6.31 -5.43
N ILE A 123 -10.67 6.20 -4.12
CA ILE A 123 -10.49 4.92 -3.44
C ILE A 123 -11.85 4.39 -3.00
N ALA A 124 -12.24 3.26 -3.58
CA ALA A 124 -13.45 2.55 -3.19
C ALA A 124 -13.24 1.65 -1.97
N ASN A 125 -12.09 0.97 -1.93
CA ASN A 125 -11.73 0.02 -0.88
C ASN A 125 -10.20 -0.08 -0.77
N ILE A 126 -9.70 -0.37 0.43
CA ILE A 126 -8.29 -0.70 0.68
C ILE A 126 -8.27 -1.97 1.51
N GLU A 127 -7.44 -2.92 1.09
CA GLU A 127 -7.16 -4.13 1.84
C GLU A 127 -5.67 -4.21 2.11
N LEU A 128 -5.33 -4.55 3.35
CA LEU A 128 -3.97 -4.81 3.77
C LEU A 128 -3.90 -6.25 4.26
N TRP A 129 -3.05 -7.03 3.62
CA TRP A 129 -2.82 -8.43 3.95
C TRP A 129 -1.41 -8.59 4.51
N ALA A 130 -1.29 -9.29 5.65
CA ALA A 130 -0.02 -9.60 6.27
C ALA A 130 0.18 -11.12 6.35
N LEU A 131 1.44 -11.55 6.37
CA LEU A 131 1.79 -12.95 6.57
C LEU A 131 2.16 -13.18 8.03
N THR A 132 1.75 -14.34 8.53
CA THR A 132 2.11 -14.83 9.85
C THR A 132 3.11 -15.97 9.71
N PRO A 133 4.18 -16.03 10.54
CA PRO A 133 5.15 -17.12 10.47
C PRO A 133 4.62 -18.43 11.08
N PHE A 134 3.43 -18.41 11.66
CA PHE A 134 2.83 -19.55 12.34
C PHE A 134 2.07 -20.43 11.34
N LEU A 135 2.26 -21.74 11.48
CA LEU A 135 1.58 -22.73 10.64
C LEU A 135 0.12 -22.95 11.07
N PHE A 136 -0.18 -22.75 12.35
CA PHE A 136 -1.51 -22.96 12.92
C PHE A 136 -2.14 -21.62 13.32
N GLU A 137 -3.44 -21.48 13.01
CA GLU A 137 -4.24 -20.30 13.33
C GLU A 137 -4.19 -19.95 14.82
N ALA A 138 -4.31 -20.95 15.69
CA ALA A 138 -4.27 -20.74 17.14
C ALA A 138 -2.96 -20.09 17.64
N ASP A 139 -1.82 -20.43 17.02
CA ASP A 139 -0.51 -19.85 17.36
C ASP A 139 -0.38 -18.42 16.82
N ALA A 140 -0.87 -18.18 15.60
CA ALA A 140 -0.97 -16.84 15.02
C ALA A 140 -1.82 -15.92 15.90
N GLU A 141 -3.03 -16.33 16.25
CA GLU A 141 -3.92 -15.55 17.10
C GLU A 141 -3.31 -15.30 18.49
N ARG A 142 -2.62 -16.30 19.06
CA ARG A 142 -1.94 -16.14 20.36
C ARG A 142 -0.83 -15.12 20.29
N SER A 143 -0.05 -15.12 19.21
CA SER A 143 0.99 -14.12 18.96
C SER A 143 0.39 -12.72 18.80
N GLU A 144 -0.65 -12.58 17.97
CA GLU A 144 -1.34 -11.30 17.73
C GLU A 144 -1.93 -10.71 19.02
N ARG A 145 -2.61 -11.54 19.83
CA ARG A 145 -3.12 -11.13 21.15
C ARG A 145 -2.00 -10.64 22.07
N SER A 146 -0.84 -11.28 22.01
CA SER A 146 0.33 -10.92 22.83
C SER A 146 0.93 -9.59 22.37
N GLN A 147 1.09 -9.40 21.06
CA GLN A 147 1.57 -8.14 20.49
C GLN A 147 0.61 -6.97 20.76
N HIS A 148 -0.70 -7.20 20.65
CA HIS A 148 -1.71 -6.20 20.98
C HIS A 148 -1.58 -5.73 22.44
N LYS A 149 -1.39 -6.68 23.37
CA LYS A 149 -1.19 -6.34 24.79
C LYS A 149 0.07 -5.50 25.00
N VAL A 150 1.18 -5.86 24.37
CA VAL A 150 2.44 -5.10 24.44
C VAL A 150 2.27 -3.70 23.87
N ALA A 151 1.65 -3.57 22.69
CA ALA A 151 1.39 -2.27 22.07
C ALA A 151 0.50 -1.39 22.97
N ARG A 152 -0.58 -1.96 23.52
CA ARG A 152 -1.47 -1.27 24.45
C ARG A 152 -0.75 -0.82 25.73
N ASP A 153 0.11 -1.66 26.29
CA ASP A 153 0.84 -1.35 27.51
C ASP A 153 1.94 -0.28 27.26
N ILE A 154 2.53 -0.23 26.06
CA ILE A 154 3.44 0.86 25.64
C ILE A 154 2.68 2.18 25.55
N LEU A 155 1.51 2.19 24.92
CA LEU A 155 0.69 3.40 24.79
C LEU A 155 0.22 3.91 26.15
N GLN A 156 -0.27 3.03 27.04
CA GLN A 156 -0.66 3.41 28.40
C GLN A 156 0.50 3.96 29.23
N LYS A 157 1.72 3.42 29.06
CA LYS A 157 2.90 3.98 29.73
C LYS A 157 3.24 5.38 29.20
N ASN A 158 3.11 5.61 27.89
CA ASN A 158 3.35 6.93 27.30
C ASN A 158 2.36 8.01 27.80
N ASP A 159 1.11 7.63 28.08
CA ASP A 159 0.12 8.51 28.71
C ASP A 159 0.48 8.87 30.17
N ILE A 160 1.06 7.92 30.93
CA ILE A 160 1.43 8.12 32.34
C ILE A 160 2.64 9.05 32.50
N TYR A 161 3.55 9.10 31.51
CA TYR A 161 4.74 9.97 31.54
C TYR A 161 4.52 11.37 30.93
N GLY A 162 3.27 11.79 30.71
CA GLY A 162 2.91 13.20 30.45
C GLY A 162 3.07 13.68 29.01
N ASN A 163 3.20 12.78 28.03
CA ASN A 163 2.93 13.16 26.64
C ASN A 163 1.43 13.01 26.40
N SER A 164 0.73 14.14 26.21
CA SER A 164 -0.70 14.13 25.87
C SER A 164 -0.99 13.16 24.72
N PRO A 165 -2.01 12.29 24.83
CA PRO A 165 -2.35 11.35 23.78
C PRO A 165 -2.76 12.13 22.54
N SER A 166 -1.95 12.07 21.48
CA SER A 166 -2.53 12.29 20.15
C SER A 166 -3.50 11.13 19.91
N SER A 167 -4.67 11.44 19.37
CA SER A 167 -5.82 10.55 19.19
C SER A 167 -5.59 9.46 18.13
N GLN A 168 -4.40 8.88 18.09
CA GLN A 168 -4.01 7.93 17.08
C GLN A 168 -4.30 6.50 17.53
N SER A 169 -5.01 5.80 16.66
CA SER A 169 -5.30 4.37 16.74
C SER A 169 -4.02 3.55 16.95
N PRO A 170 -4.07 2.40 17.66
CA PRO A 170 -2.96 1.44 17.73
C PRO A 170 -2.41 1.01 16.36
N TRP A 171 -3.23 1.15 15.31
CA TRP A 171 -2.83 0.89 13.92
C TRP A 171 -1.98 2.00 13.29
N SER A 172 -1.86 3.18 13.90
CA SER A 172 -1.06 4.29 13.36
C SER A 172 0.45 4.07 13.42
N GLN A 173 0.90 3.00 14.10
CA GLN A 173 2.30 2.57 14.08
C GLN A 173 2.55 1.52 12.99
N PHE A 174 1.50 1.05 12.31
CA PHE A 174 1.54 0.04 11.26
C PHE A 174 0.98 0.53 9.91
N LEU A 175 0.64 1.82 9.81
CA LEU A 175 0.24 2.55 8.60
C LEU A 175 1.02 3.88 8.54
#